data_AF-A0A2V8P0Z9-F1
#
_entry.id   AF-A0A2V8P0Z9-F1
#
_cell.length_a   1.000
_cell.length_b   1.000
_cell.length_c   1.000
_cell.angle_alpha   90.00
_cell.angle_beta   90.00
_cell.angle_gamma   90.00
#
_symmetry.space_group_name_H-M   'P 1'
#
loop_
_entity.id
_entity.type
_entity.pdbx_description
1 polymer ?
#
loop_
_entity_poly.entity_id
_entity_poly.type
_entity_poly.pdbx_seq_one_letter_code
_entity_poly.pdbx_strand_id
1 'polypeptide(L)' 'MQRPEQRDEVEMLALMLLIRRFEERASQQYQAQKIGGFCHLYIGQEAVVAGAVAAVRDD' A
#
# COMPACT_ATOMS: atom_id res chain seq x y z
N MET A 1 -29.87 -8.58 0.98
CA MET A 1 -28.73 -7.65 0.92
C MET A 1 -27.47 -8.51 0.95
N GLN A 2 -26.89 -8.81 -0.22
CA GLN A 2 -25.65 -9.60 -0.30
C GLN A 2 -24.51 -8.70 0.19
N ARG A 3 -23.70 -9.16 1.15
CA ARG A 3 -22.45 -8.48 1.51
C ARG A 3 -21.60 -8.44 0.22
N PRO A 4 -21.08 -7.28 -0.21
CA PRO A 4 -20.06 -7.28 -1.26
C PRO A 4 -18.97 -8.23 -0.78
N GLU A 5 -18.40 -9.03 -1.68
CA GLU A 5 -17.37 -10.02 -1.36
C GLU A 5 -16.21 -9.26 -0.70
N GLN A 6 -16.21 -9.24 0.64
CA GLN A 6 -15.24 -8.48 1.42
C GLN A 6 -13.89 -9.12 1.11
N ARG A 7 -12.96 -8.35 0.52
CA ARG A 7 -11.58 -8.81 0.39
C ARG A 7 -11.11 -9.36 1.73
N ASP A 8 -10.46 -10.52 1.69
CA ASP A 8 -10.04 -11.19 2.91
C ASP A 8 -9.14 -10.25 3.73
N GLU A 9 -9.33 -10.24 5.05
CA GLU A 9 -8.48 -9.50 5.99
C GLU A 9 -6.99 -9.84 5.79
N VAL A 10 -6.71 -11.09 5.40
CA VAL A 10 -5.36 -11.55 5.03
C VAL A 10 -4.83 -10.83 3.80
N GLU A 11 -5.65 -10.61 2.78
CA GLU A 11 -5.24 -9.90 1.55
C GLU A 11 -4.99 -8.41 1.83
N MET A 12 -5.86 -7.78 2.63
CA MET A 12 -5.68 -6.39 3.03
C MET A 12 -4.40 -6.22 3.87
N LEU A 13 -4.13 -7.13 4.80
CA LEU A 13 -2.90 -7.13 5.58
C LEU A 13 -1.67 -7.35 4.70
N ALA A 14 -1.74 -8.30 3.76
CA ALA A 14 -0.65 -8.56 2.81
C ALA A 14 -0.34 -7.33 1.96
N LEU A 15 -1.37 -6.61 1.49
CA LEU A 15 -1.20 -5.36 0.75
C LEU A 15 -0.54 -4.27 1.61
N MET A 16 -1.00 -4.08 2.85
CA MET A 16 -0.38 -3.10 3.75
C MET A 16 1.10 -3.41 4.02
N LEU A 17 1.44 -4.69 4.26
CA LEU A 17 2.82 -5.12 4.47
C LEU A 17 3.67 -4.95 3.21
N LEU A 18 3.11 -5.22 2.04
CA LEU A 18 3.79 -5.01 0.75
C LEU A 18 4.14 -3.52 0.58
N ILE A 19 3.17 -2.62 0.79
CA ILE A 19 3.39 -1.18 0.68
C ILE A 19 4.48 -0.75 1.66
N ARG A 20 4.39 -1.13 2.93
CA ARG A 20 5.41 -0.80 3.94
C ARG A 20 6.81 -1.22 3.50
N ARG A 21 6.97 -2.46 3.04
CA ARG A 21 8.29 -3.00 2.62
C ARG A 21 8.80 -2.33 1.35
N PHE A 22 7.91 -2.00 0.43
CA PHE A 22 8.26 -1.26 -0.77
C PHE A 22 8.79 0.13 -0.41
N GLU A 23 8.07 0.86 0.44
CA GLU A 23 8.43 2.22 0.88
C GLU A 23 9.75 2.24 1.67
N GLU A 24 9.97 1.26 2.56
CA GLU A 24 11.25 1.11 3.26
C GLU A 24 12.42 0.89 2.28
N ARG A 25 12.22 0.09 1.23
CA ARG A 25 13.24 -0.11 0.19
C ARG A 25 13.40 1.12 -0.69
N ALA A 26 12.33 1.83 -1.03
CA ALA A 26 12.39 3.09 -1.76
C ALA A 26 13.21 4.12 -0.99
N SER A 27 12.99 4.25 0.33
CA SER A 27 13.81 5.08 1.22
C SER A 27 15.29 4.69 1.18
N GLN A 28 15.62 3.40 1.26
CA GLN A 28 17.00 2.92 1.16
C GLN A 28 17.64 3.25 -0.20
N GLN A 29 16.92 3.05 -1.30
CA GLN A 29 17.44 3.36 -2.64
C GLN A 29 17.58 4.88 -2.87
N TYR A 30 16.69 5.68 -2.30
CA TYR A 30 16.78 7.13 -2.31
C TYR A 30 18.03 7.61 -1.55
N GLN A 31 18.28 7.08 -0.35
CA GLN A 31 19.51 7.36 0.41
C GLN A 31 20.76 6.93 -0.36
N ALA A 32 20.72 5.80 -1.06
CA ALA A 32 21.78 5.32 -1.94
C ALA A 32 21.94 6.11 -3.25
N GLN A 33 21.21 7.22 -3.43
CA GLN A 33 21.24 8.09 -4.61
C GLN A 33 20.84 7.37 -5.92
N LYS A 34 20.09 6.27 -5.81
CA LYS A 34 19.56 5.54 -6.98
C LYS A 34 18.19 6.04 -7.44
N ILE A 35 17.53 6.87 -6.63
CA ILE A 35 16.30 7.58 -6.97
C ILE A 35 16.63 9.07 -6.90
N GLY A 36 16.48 9.78 -8.03
CA GLY A 36 16.71 11.23 -8.12
C GLY A 36 15.43 12.04 -7.91
N GLY A 37 15.57 13.34 -7.63
CA GLY A 37 14.44 14.23 -7.38
C GLY A 37 13.87 14.07 -5.98
N PHE A 38 12.54 14.10 -5.86
CA PHE A 38 11.83 13.93 -4.58
C PHE A 38 11.26 12.52 -4.43
N CYS A 39 11.34 11.96 -3.22
CA CYS A 39 10.74 10.67 -2.87
C CYS A 39 9.82 10.87 -1.66
N HIS A 40 8.50 10.85 -1.90
CA HIS A 40 7.49 10.94 -0.86
C HIS A 40 7.10 9.54 -0.43
N LEU A 41 7.20 9.25 0.86
CA LEU A 41 6.92 7.93 1.42
C LEU A 41 5.51 7.90 2.02
N TYR A 42 4.78 6.83 1.79
CA TYR A 42 3.43 6.59 2.31
C TYR A 42 3.40 5.78 3.62
N ILE A 43 4.54 5.69 4.31
CA ILE A 43 4.70 4.90 5.55
C ILE A 43 3.73 5.41 6.62
N GLY A 44 2.90 4.53 7.13
CA GLY A 44 1.90 4.81 8.16
C GLY A 44 0.50 5.13 7.62
N GLN A 45 0.33 5.19 6.30
CA GLN A 45 -0.96 5.46 5.65
C GLN A 45 -1.50 4.24 4.88
N GLU A 46 -0.92 3.05 5.07
CA GLU A 46 -1.23 1.86 4.28
C GLU A 46 -2.70 1.43 4.38
N ALA A 47 -3.29 1.58 5.56
CA ALA A 47 -4.71 1.27 5.78
C ALA A 47 -5.65 2.14 4.94
N VAL A 48 -5.25 3.38 4.61
CA VAL A 48 -6.06 4.28 3.78
C VAL A 48 -6.23 3.72 2.39
N VAL A 49 -5.14 3.31 1.73
CA VAL A 49 -5.21 2.76 0.37
C VAL A 49 -5.78 1.34 0.37
N ALA A 50 -5.43 0.50 1.35
CA ALA A 50 -5.96 -0.85 1.46
C ALA A 50 -7.49 -0.85 1.62
N GLY A 51 -8.01 0.02 2.51
CA GLY A 51 -9.45 0.19 2.70
C GLY A 51 -10.15 0.82 1.50
N ALA A 52 -9.55 1.84 0.87
CA ALA A 52 -10.11 2.47 -0.31
C ALA A 52 -10.24 1.47 -1.47
N VAL A 53 -9.16 0.73 -1.77
CA VAL A 53 -9.17 -0.27 -2.85
C VAL A 53 -10.14 -1.42 -2.54
N ALA A 54 -10.24 -1.86 -1.29
CA ALA A 54 -11.21 -2.89 -0.90
C ALA A 54 -12.67 -2.45 -1.07
N ALA A 55 -12.95 -1.15 -1.11
CA ALA A 55 -14.29 -0.59 -1.29
C ALA A 55 -14.64 -0.25 -2.75
N VAL A 56 -13.66 -0.27 -3.65
CA VAL A 56 -13.85 0.01 -5.08
C VAL A 56 -14.30 -1.26 -5.80
N ARG A 57 -15.20 -1.10 -6.78
CA ARG A 57 -15.63 -2.17 -7.69
C ARG A 57 -14.73 -2.18 -8.92
N ASP A 58 -14.51 -3.38 -9.47
CA ASP A 58 -13.64 -3.61 -10.63
C ASP A 58 -14.38 -3.47 -11.99
N ASP A 59 -15.53 -2.78 -12.02
CA ASP A 59 -16.34 -2.52 -13.23
C ASP A 59 -15.80 -1.40 -14.14
#